data_AF-A0A2E1XE65-F1
#
_entry.id   AF-A0A2E1XE65-F1
#
_cell.length_a   1.000
_cell.length_b   1.000
_cell.length_c   1.000
_cell.angle_alpha   90.00
_cell.angle_beta   90.00
_cell.angle_gamma   90.00
#
_symmetry.space_group_name_H-M   'P 1'
#
loop_
_entity.id
_entity.type
_entity.pdbx_description
1 polymer ?
#
loop_
_entity_poly.entity_id
_entity_poly.type
_entity_poly.pdbx_seq_one_letter_code
_entity_poly.pdbx_strand_id
1 'polypeptide(L)'
;MVRMMALENVVENLLDETEKTRRFAKTEFRNVRDRLLSAVDTEDIDENDKEELKTALGNLNKLSLRDKVQNLIQKYQIPLDGLSNEKIRAAINARNDIVHRGVYYTAKSDEQDPLWQHIITMNELLVRLIFLLVGYNGMYTSWVDGMTHRSFPDFRKL
;
A
#
# COMPACT_ATOMS: atom_id res chain seq x y z
N MET A 1 -1.02 13.02 8.07
CA MET A 1 -1.39 13.00 6.64
C MET A 1 -0.18 13.05 5.70
N VAL A 2 0.70 14.07 5.79
CA VAL A 2 1.91 14.22 4.94
C VAL A 2 2.79 12.95 4.88
N ARG A 3 2.99 12.28 6.01
CA ARG A 3 3.80 11.06 6.12
C ARG A 3 3.19 9.82 5.45
N MET A 4 1.86 9.73 5.36
CA MET A 4 1.18 8.63 4.65
C MET A 4 1.28 8.83 3.13
N MET A 5 1.18 10.08 2.67
CA MET A 5 1.42 10.43 1.25
C MET A 5 2.87 10.19 0.82
N ALA A 6 3.84 10.29 1.73
CA ALA A 6 5.24 9.97 1.44
C ALA A 6 5.41 8.49 1.07
N LEU A 7 4.77 7.56 1.78
CA LEU A 7 4.83 6.14 1.41
C LEU A 7 4.16 5.88 0.07
N GLU A 8 3.02 6.49 -0.19
CA GLU A 8 2.36 6.39 -1.50
C GLU A 8 3.28 6.86 -2.63
N ASN A 9 3.87 8.04 -2.50
CA ASN A 9 4.81 8.54 -3.50
C ASN A 9 6.02 7.63 -3.68
N VAL A 10 6.59 7.13 -2.59
CA VAL A 10 7.71 6.18 -2.65
C VAL A 10 7.32 4.89 -3.35
N VAL A 11 6.16 4.34 -3.03
CA VAL A 11 5.61 3.14 -3.68
C VAL A 11 5.35 3.38 -5.17
N GLU A 12 4.80 4.54 -5.55
CA GLU A 12 4.56 4.88 -6.96
C GLU A 12 5.85 5.16 -7.75
N ASN A 13 6.99 5.40 -7.10
CA ASN A 13 8.25 5.67 -7.81
C ASN A 13 9.25 4.52 -7.77
N LEU A 14 9.20 3.65 -6.74
CA LEU A 14 10.14 2.53 -6.58
C LEU A 14 9.63 1.20 -7.15
N LEU A 15 8.34 1.09 -7.41
CA LEU A 15 7.78 0.00 -8.19
C LEU A 15 7.80 0.38 -9.68
N ASP A 16 8.12 -0.57 -10.54
CA ASP A 16 7.96 -0.41 -11.98
C ASP A 16 6.48 -0.58 -12.40
N GLU A 17 6.17 -0.24 -13.65
CA GLU A 17 4.79 -0.34 -14.14
C GLU A 17 4.24 -1.77 -14.05
N THR A 18 5.06 -2.81 -14.18
CA THR A 18 4.60 -4.20 -14.05
C THR A 18 4.31 -4.61 -12.61
N GLU A 19 5.07 -4.08 -11.66
CA GLU A 19 4.91 -4.25 -10.20
C GLU A 19 3.76 -3.41 -9.62
N LYS A 20 3.30 -2.38 -10.34
CA LYS A 20 2.12 -1.56 -9.99
C LYS A 20 0.80 -2.08 -10.56
N THR A 21 0.83 -2.79 -11.69
CA THR A 21 -0.36 -2.95 -12.53
C THR A 21 -0.94 -4.36 -12.62
N ARG A 22 -0.43 -5.37 -11.89
CA ARG A 22 -0.81 -6.75 -12.24
C ARG A 22 -1.12 -7.63 -11.04
N ARG A 23 -2.42 -7.73 -10.71
CA ARG A 23 -2.96 -8.92 -10.03
C ARG A 23 -2.89 -10.16 -10.93
N PHE A 24 -2.97 -9.95 -12.25
CA PHE A 24 -2.93 -10.99 -13.27
C PHE A 24 -1.98 -10.61 -14.40
N ALA A 25 -1.45 -11.60 -15.13
CA ALA A 25 -0.65 -11.34 -16.32
C ALA A 25 -1.46 -10.51 -17.33
N LYS A 26 -0.80 -9.56 -18.01
CA LYS A 26 -1.48 -8.58 -18.90
C LYS A 26 -2.28 -9.25 -20.00
N THR A 27 -1.79 -10.35 -20.55
CA THR A 27 -2.45 -11.13 -21.61
C THR A 27 -3.68 -11.86 -21.08
N GLU A 28 -3.57 -12.49 -19.91
CA GLU A 28 -4.68 -13.20 -19.26
C GLU A 28 -5.80 -12.24 -18.85
N PHE A 29 -5.43 -11.12 -18.20
CA PHE A 29 -6.39 -10.10 -17.80
C PHE A 29 -7.05 -9.42 -18.99
N ARG A 30 -6.29 -9.12 -20.06
CA ARG A 30 -6.84 -8.50 -21.28
C ARG A 30 -7.98 -9.34 -21.84
N ASN A 31 -7.80 -10.66 -21.94
CA ASN A 31 -8.84 -11.54 -22.48
C ASN A 31 -10.12 -11.53 -21.63
N VAL A 32 -9.99 -11.55 -20.30
CA VAL A 32 -11.13 -11.48 -19.38
C VAL A 32 -11.80 -10.11 -19.46
N ARG A 33 -11.01 -9.04 -19.41
CA ARG A 33 -11.48 -7.65 -19.50
C ARG A 33 -12.22 -7.40 -20.79
N ASP A 34 -11.67 -7.81 -21.93
CA ASP A 34 -12.29 -7.54 -23.23
C ASP A 34 -13.64 -8.27 -23.35
N ARG A 35 -13.76 -9.48 -22.79
CA ARG A 35 -15.05 -10.18 -22.67
C ARG A 35 -16.05 -9.45 -21.77
N LEU A 36 -15.60 -8.90 -20.63
CA LEU A 36 -16.46 -8.12 -19.73
C LEU A 36 -16.90 -6.80 -20.36
N LEU A 37 -16.01 -6.11 -21.07
CA LEU A 37 -16.32 -4.88 -21.79
C LEU A 37 -17.36 -5.14 -22.89
N SER A 38 -17.17 -6.21 -23.69
CA SER A 38 -18.16 -6.60 -24.70
C SER A 38 -19.50 -7.00 -24.09
N ALA A 39 -19.52 -7.61 -22.91
CA ALA A 39 -20.78 -7.90 -22.20
C ALA A 39 -21.50 -6.60 -21.78
N VAL A 40 -20.77 -5.62 -21.23
CA VAL A 40 -21.34 -4.31 -20.87
C VAL A 40 -21.91 -3.59 -22.09
N ASP A 41 -21.27 -3.68 -23.26
CA ASP A 41 -21.77 -3.07 -24.50
C ASP A 41 -23.11 -3.68 -24.95
N THR A 42 -23.38 -4.94 -24.62
CA THR A 42 -24.61 -5.65 -25.00
C THR A 42 -25.77 -5.46 -24.02
N GLU A 43 -25.53 -4.88 -22.84
CA GLU A 43 -26.59 -4.65 -21.86
C GLU A 43 -27.40 -3.39 -22.20
N ASP A 44 -28.71 -3.47 -21.92
CA ASP A 44 -29.64 -2.34 -22.06
C ASP A 44 -29.63 -1.47 -20.79
N ILE A 45 -28.50 -0.80 -20.57
CA ILE A 45 -28.29 0.16 -19.49
C ILE A 45 -27.89 1.52 -20.07
N ASP A 46 -28.04 2.58 -19.28
CA ASP A 46 -27.71 3.94 -19.69
C ASP A 46 -26.23 4.06 -20.14
N GLU A 47 -25.96 4.87 -21.16
CA GLU A 47 -24.60 5.01 -21.69
C GLU A 47 -23.63 5.63 -20.68
N ASN A 48 -24.08 6.48 -19.75
CA ASN A 48 -23.21 6.98 -18.69
C ASN A 48 -22.84 5.85 -17.71
N ASP A 49 -23.82 5.01 -17.35
CA ASP A 49 -23.59 3.84 -16.50
C ASP A 49 -22.63 2.84 -17.17
N LYS A 50 -22.71 2.66 -18.50
CA LYS A 50 -21.75 1.85 -19.27
C LYS A 50 -20.34 2.42 -19.18
N GLU A 51 -20.16 3.72 -19.38
CA GLU A 51 -18.84 4.35 -19.33
C GLU A 51 -18.24 4.31 -17.91
N GLU A 52 -19.06 4.48 -16.88
CA GLU A 52 -18.62 4.27 -15.48
C GLU A 52 -18.17 2.82 -15.24
N LEU A 53 -18.95 1.84 -15.69
CA LEU A 53 -18.59 0.42 -15.59
C LEU A 53 -17.31 0.10 -16.36
N LYS A 54 -17.16 0.59 -17.59
CA LYS A 54 -15.93 0.40 -18.40
C LYS A 54 -14.71 0.99 -17.70
N THR A 55 -14.86 2.17 -17.10
CA THR A 55 -13.80 2.81 -16.30
C THR A 55 -13.43 1.96 -15.08
N ALA A 56 -14.42 1.44 -14.36
CA ALA A 56 -14.20 0.54 -13.23
C ALA A 56 -13.50 -0.76 -13.67
N LEU A 57 -13.92 -1.37 -14.78
CA LEU A 57 -13.32 -2.56 -15.38
C LEU A 57 -11.86 -2.32 -15.81
N GLY A 58 -11.56 -1.13 -16.33
CA GLY A 58 -10.19 -0.72 -16.67
C GLY A 58 -9.27 -0.62 -15.46
N ASN A 59 -9.83 -0.30 -14.29
CA ASN A 59 -9.11 -0.17 -13.04
C ASN A 59 -8.97 -1.50 -12.26
N LEU A 60 -9.68 -2.57 -12.63
CA LEU A 60 -9.70 -3.84 -11.90
C LEU A 60 -8.33 -4.53 -11.76
N ASN A 61 -7.41 -4.33 -12.70
CA ASN A 61 -6.08 -4.93 -12.61
C ASN A 61 -5.09 -4.09 -11.76
N LYS A 62 -5.47 -2.89 -11.34
CA LYS A 62 -4.61 -2.04 -10.52
C LYS A 62 -4.43 -2.68 -9.14
N LEU A 63 -3.18 -2.72 -8.67
CA LEU A 63 -2.90 -3.16 -7.32
C LEU A 63 -3.35 -2.11 -6.31
N SER A 64 -3.93 -2.57 -5.20
CA SER A 64 -4.28 -1.68 -4.09
C SER A 64 -3.00 -1.14 -3.44
N LEU A 65 -3.07 -0.02 -2.72
CA LEU A 65 -1.93 0.50 -1.94
C LEU A 65 -1.35 -0.59 -1.02
N ARG A 66 -2.21 -1.41 -0.42
CA ARG A 66 -1.80 -2.57 0.37
C ARG A 66 -0.93 -3.53 -0.42
N ASP A 67 -1.40 -3.96 -1.58
CA ASP A 67 -0.68 -4.92 -2.43
C ASP A 67 0.66 -4.32 -2.88
N LYS A 68 0.67 -3.03 -3.23
CA LYS A 68 1.91 -2.32 -3.61
C LYS A 68 2.91 -2.21 -2.45
N VAL A 69 2.45 -1.90 -1.23
CA VAL A 69 3.30 -1.88 -0.04
C VAL A 69 3.88 -3.27 0.25
N GLN A 70 3.08 -4.33 0.07
CA GLN A 70 3.57 -5.71 0.22
C GLN A 70 4.61 -6.06 -0.84
N ASN A 71 4.40 -5.69 -2.10
CA ASN A 71 5.38 -5.88 -3.18
C ASN A 71 6.68 -5.14 -2.87
N LEU A 72 6.61 -3.92 -2.35
CA LEU A 72 7.78 -3.13 -1.95
C LEU A 72 8.58 -3.84 -0.84
N ILE A 73 7.89 -4.32 0.21
CA ILE A 73 8.49 -5.06 1.31
C ILE A 73 9.22 -6.31 0.79
N GLN A 74 8.59 -7.05 -0.11
CA GLN A 74 9.17 -8.27 -0.68
C GLN A 74 10.37 -7.95 -1.57
N LYS A 75 10.24 -6.98 -2.48
CA LYS A 75 11.27 -6.58 -3.44
C LYS A 75 12.56 -6.15 -2.75
N TYR A 76 12.45 -5.31 -1.72
CA TYR A 76 13.59 -4.76 -1.00
C TYR A 76 13.97 -5.57 0.25
N GLN A 77 13.26 -6.69 0.50
CA GLN A 77 13.45 -7.53 1.69
C GLN A 77 13.49 -6.72 3.00
N ILE A 78 12.53 -5.79 3.14
CA ILE A 78 12.53 -4.83 4.25
C ILE A 78 12.42 -5.59 5.58
N PRO A 79 13.35 -5.40 6.54
CA PRO A 79 13.27 -6.07 7.83
C PRO A 79 12.03 -5.58 8.59
N LEU A 80 11.21 -6.50 9.08
CA LEU A 80 9.91 -6.21 9.71
C LEU A 80 9.90 -6.46 11.23
N ASP A 81 11.05 -6.58 11.89
CA ASP A 81 11.11 -6.82 13.33
C ASP A 81 10.29 -5.77 14.11
N GLY A 82 9.27 -6.22 14.85
CA GLY A 82 8.30 -5.38 15.58
C GLY A 82 7.18 -4.74 14.73
N LEU A 83 7.24 -4.86 13.41
CA LEU A 83 6.21 -4.40 12.46
C LEU A 83 5.46 -5.60 11.88
N SER A 84 4.42 -6.06 12.58
CA SER A 84 3.61 -7.17 12.06
C SER A 84 2.82 -6.76 10.81
N ASN A 85 2.49 -7.72 9.96
CA ASN A 85 1.66 -7.49 8.77
C ASN A 85 0.29 -6.92 9.14
N GLU A 86 -0.23 -7.28 10.31
CA GLU A 86 -1.49 -6.76 10.86
C GLU A 86 -1.38 -5.27 11.18
N LYS A 87 -0.28 -4.82 11.82
CA LYS A 87 -0.05 -3.39 12.10
C LYS A 87 0.03 -2.56 10.81
N ILE A 88 0.74 -3.07 9.80
CA ILE A 88 0.85 -2.42 8.49
C ILE A 88 -0.52 -2.34 7.82
N ARG A 89 -1.28 -3.45 7.83
CA ARG A 89 -2.64 -3.50 7.27
C ARG A 89 -3.58 -2.52 7.99
N ALA A 90 -3.55 -2.47 9.31
CA ALA A 90 -4.35 -1.54 10.10
C ALA A 90 -4.00 -0.08 9.75
N ALA A 91 -2.71 0.25 9.60
CA ALA A 91 -2.29 1.59 9.22
C ALA A 91 -2.76 2.00 7.80
N ILE A 92 -2.75 1.07 6.85
CA ILE A 92 -3.27 1.32 5.49
C ILE A 92 -4.79 1.50 5.51
N ASN A 93 -5.51 0.71 6.30
CA ASN A 93 -6.95 0.86 6.48
C ASN A 93 -7.29 2.22 7.10
N ALA A 94 -6.59 2.61 8.16
CA ALA A 94 -6.75 3.93 8.79
C ALA A 94 -6.57 5.08 7.80
N ARG A 95 -5.57 4.97 6.92
CA ARG A 95 -5.38 5.91 5.81
C ARG A 95 -6.58 5.90 4.86
N ASN A 96 -7.03 4.73 4.45
CA ASN A 96 -8.15 4.59 3.52
C ASN A 96 -9.44 5.21 4.10
N ASP A 97 -9.71 5.00 5.38
CA ASP A 97 -10.83 5.63 6.07
C ASP A 97 -10.70 7.16 6.05
N ILE A 98 -9.53 7.71 6.38
CA ILE A 98 -9.30 9.16 6.33
C ILE A 98 -9.50 9.71 4.91
N VAL A 99 -8.95 9.05 3.89
CA VAL A 99 -8.98 9.55 2.52
C VAL A 99 -10.36 9.41 1.87
N HIS A 100 -11.07 8.32 2.13
CA HIS A 100 -12.37 8.07 1.52
C HIS A 100 -13.54 8.62 2.33
N ARG A 101 -13.42 8.72 3.66
CA ARG A 101 -14.52 9.14 4.55
C ARG A 101 -14.24 10.47 5.25
N GLY A 102 -13.03 11.00 5.18
CA GLY A 102 -12.63 12.23 5.87
C GLY A 102 -12.44 12.08 7.38
N VAL A 103 -12.73 10.90 7.95
CA VAL A 103 -12.73 10.65 9.39
C VAL A 103 -12.10 9.29 9.68
N TYR A 104 -11.35 9.22 10.79
CA TYR A 104 -10.79 7.98 11.31
C TYR A 104 -11.60 7.47 12.51
N TYR A 105 -11.79 8.32 13.51
CA TYR A 105 -12.58 8.00 14.68
C TYR A 105 -14.08 7.99 14.32
N THR A 106 -14.73 6.87 14.54
CA THR A 106 -16.19 6.72 14.39
C THR A 106 -16.78 6.31 15.73
N ALA A 107 -18.08 6.49 15.95
CA ALA A 107 -18.73 6.20 17.24
C ALA A 107 -18.62 4.73 17.73
N LYS A 108 -17.97 3.83 16.97
CA LYS A 108 -17.68 2.44 17.33
C LYS A 108 -16.18 2.18 17.60
N SER A 109 -15.36 3.23 17.72
CA SER A 109 -13.88 3.12 17.67
C SER A 109 -13.18 2.96 19.02
N ASP A 110 -13.87 2.63 20.11
CA ASP A 110 -13.23 2.51 21.43
C ASP A 110 -12.15 1.39 21.48
N GLU A 111 -12.17 0.47 20.52
CA GLU A 111 -11.17 -0.60 20.35
C GLU A 111 -10.11 -0.34 19.28
N GLN A 112 -10.11 0.83 18.62
CA GLN A 112 -9.14 1.13 17.56
C GLN A 112 -7.85 1.73 18.11
N ASP A 113 -6.72 1.29 17.56
CA ASP A 113 -5.42 1.90 17.84
C ASP A 113 -5.47 3.41 17.52
N PRO A 114 -4.86 4.26 18.36
CA PRO A 114 -4.75 5.68 18.09
C PRO A 114 -4.06 5.94 16.74
N LEU A 115 -4.55 6.95 16.00
CA LEU A 115 -4.01 7.29 14.67
C LEU A 115 -2.48 7.50 14.65
N TRP A 116 -1.90 7.99 15.75
CA TRP A 116 -0.46 8.19 15.86
C TRP A 116 0.34 6.88 15.77
N GLN A 117 -0.21 5.76 16.24
CA GLN A 117 0.44 4.44 16.16
C GLN A 117 0.54 3.97 14.71
N HIS A 118 -0.51 4.21 13.91
CA HIS A 118 -0.48 3.96 12.47
C HIS A 118 0.54 4.84 11.75
N ILE A 119 0.67 6.11 12.15
CA ILE A 119 1.70 7.00 11.60
C ILE A 119 3.11 6.48 11.91
N ILE A 120 3.37 6.02 13.13
CA ILE A 120 4.66 5.43 13.51
C ILE A 120 4.96 4.19 12.69
N THR A 121 3.98 3.31 12.52
CA THR A 121 4.13 2.08 11.72
C THR A 121 4.58 2.40 10.28
N MET A 122 3.92 3.36 9.64
CA MET A 122 4.25 3.76 8.26
C MET A 122 5.58 4.50 8.16
N ASN A 123 5.90 5.33 9.16
CA ASN A 123 7.18 6.01 9.26
C ASN A 123 8.34 5.04 9.42
N GLU A 124 8.19 4.06 10.29
CA GLU A 124 9.22 3.06 10.51
C GLU A 124 9.49 2.30 9.21
N LEU A 125 8.45 1.89 8.50
CA LEU A 125 8.59 1.23 7.20
C LEU A 125 9.37 2.09 6.19
N LEU A 126 9.05 3.39 6.12
CA LEU A 126 9.77 4.36 5.28
C LEU A 126 11.24 4.52 5.68
N VAL A 127 11.52 4.65 6.98
CA VAL A 127 12.89 4.79 7.49
C VAL A 127 13.72 3.57 7.13
N ARG A 128 13.18 2.36 7.35
CA ARG A 128 13.87 1.11 7.02
C ARG A 128 14.14 0.96 5.53
N LEU A 129 13.19 1.35 4.69
CA LEU A 129 13.40 1.40 3.24
C LEU A 129 14.51 2.39 2.85
N ILE A 130 14.50 3.60 3.40
CA ILE A 130 15.56 4.58 3.12
C ILE A 130 16.92 4.04 3.56
N PHE A 131 17.00 3.42 4.74
CA PHE A 131 18.22 2.79 5.23
C PHE A 131 18.74 1.70 4.30
N LEU A 132 17.86 0.86 3.74
CA LEU A 132 18.24 -0.09 2.70
C LEU A 132 18.82 0.60 1.46
N LEU A 133 18.11 1.61 0.94
CA LEU A 133 18.49 2.30 -0.29
C LEU A 133 19.83 3.04 -0.18
N VAL A 134 20.19 3.54 1.01
CA VAL A 134 21.47 4.22 1.25
C VAL A 134 22.56 3.29 1.80
N GLY A 135 22.27 2.00 1.98
CA GLY A 135 23.20 1.03 2.57
C GLY A 135 23.59 1.37 4.01
N TYR A 136 22.67 1.95 4.78
CA TYR A 136 22.87 2.28 6.19
C TYR A 136 23.08 1.00 7.01
N ASN A 137 24.03 1.05 7.93
CA ASN A 137 24.31 0.01 8.90
C ASN A 137 24.66 0.71 10.21
N GLY A 138 23.94 0.39 11.29
CA GLY A 138 24.16 1.03 12.58
C GLY A 138 22.93 1.06 13.48
N MET A 139 23.04 1.85 14.56
CA MET A 139 21.99 2.02 15.55
C MET A 139 21.08 3.20 15.21
N TYR A 140 19.77 2.99 15.30
CA TYR A 140 18.77 4.05 15.13
C TYR A 140 17.71 3.98 16.23
N THR A 141 17.01 5.10 16.42
CA THR A 141 15.89 5.18 17.36
C THR A 141 14.60 4.80 16.64
N SER A 142 14.00 3.70 17.06
CA SER A 142 12.66 3.26 16.66
C SER A 142 11.65 3.75 17.69
N TRP A 143 10.46 4.09 17.20
CA TRP A 143 9.30 4.41 18.04
C TRP A 143 8.24 3.30 18.03
N VAL A 144 8.49 2.21 17.31
CA VAL A 144 7.65 1.02 17.31
C VAL A 144 7.65 0.40 18.70
N ASP A 145 6.45 0.32 19.29
CA ASP A 145 6.21 -0.16 20.65
C ASP A 145 6.93 0.66 21.74
N GLY A 146 7.15 1.95 21.47
CA GLY A 146 7.86 2.88 22.34
C GLY A 146 9.27 3.23 21.84
N MET A 147 9.93 4.16 22.53
CA MET A 147 11.27 4.60 22.18
C MET A 147 12.28 3.49 22.48
N THR A 148 12.88 2.92 21.43
CA THR A 148 13.86 1.84 21.54
C THR A 148 15.04 2.09 20.60
N HIS A 149 16.25 1.76 21.04
CA HIS A 149 17.42 1.75 20.16
C HIS A 149 17.51 0.39 19.48
N ARG A 150 17.44 0.38 18.14
CA ARG A 150 17.49 -0.83 17.33
C ARG A 150 18.71 -0.80 16.43
N SER A 151 19.25 -1.98 16.15
CA SER A 151 20.29 -2.15 15.14
C SER A 151 19.62 -2.41 13.79
N PHE A 152 20.06 -1.69 12.77
CA PHE A 152 19.68 -1.97 11.39
C PHE A 152 20.67 -2.97 10.76
N PRO A 153 20.21 -4.06 10.14
CA PRO A 153 21.10 -5.10 9.61
C PRO A 153 22.03 -4.57 8.51
N ASP A 154 23.20 -5.21 8.35
CA ASP A 154 24.10 -4.94 7.24
C ASP A 154 23.67 -5.69 5.98
N PHE A 155 23.11 -4.95 5.02
CA PHE A 155 22.66 -5.51 3.73
C PHE A 155 23.72 -5.43 2.62
N ARG A 156 24.93 -4.93 2.89
CA ARG A 156 26.01 -4.84 1.88
C ARG A 156 26.64 -6.19 1.52
N LYS A 157 26.12 -7.29 2.06
CA LYS A 157 26.60 -8.67 1.89
C LYS A 157 25.61 -9.61 1.21
N LEU A 158 24.48 -9.09 0.71
CA LEU A 158 23.48 -9.84 -0.05
C LEU A 158 23.67 -9.67 -1.55
#